data_AF-A0A212DGM4-F1
#
_entry.id   AF-A0A212DGM4-F1
#
_cell.length_a   1.000
_cell.length_b   1.000
_cell.length_c   1.000
_cell.angle_alpha   90.00
_cell.angle_beta   90.00
_cell.angle_gamma   90.00
#
_symmetry.space_group_name_H-M   'P 1'
#
loop_
_entity.id
_entity.type
_entity.pdbx_description
1 polymer ?
#
loop_
_entity_poly.entity_id
_entity_poly.type
_entity_poly.pdbx_seq_one_letter_code
_entity_poly.pdbx_strand_id
1 'polypeptide(L)'
;GPRGQSASLPLSRAPSCALAAGSRQAAPRSAVTVVSVLASPASTTSGGPQAVLRPRTEPCPLPTVPEVLQLSDALRDDILPELGVRLEDHEGLPTVVKLVDRDTLLREREEKKRAEEEKRRKKEEAARKRQEQEAAKLAKMKIPPSEMFLAESDKYSKFDENGLPTHDTEGKELSKGQAKKLRKLFEAQEKLHLEYLQLAQNGGAP
;
A
#
# COMPACT_ATOMS: atom_id res chain seq x y z
N GLY A 1 15.63 51.07 45.17
CA GLY A 1 15.69 51.00 43.70
C GLY A 1 17.10 50.67 43.25
N PRO A 2 17.36 50.35 41.97
CA PRO A 2 16.42 49.83 40.97
C PRO A 2 16.94 48.56 40.22
N ARG A 3 15.99 47.82 39.64
CA ARG A 3 15.95 47.26 38.27
C ARG A 3 17.16 46.46 37.70
N GLY A 4 16.87 45.23 37.30
CA GLY A 4 17.42 44.57 36.11
C GLY A 4 16.46 43.44 35.68
N GLN A 5 15.48 43.69 34.79
CA GLN A 5 15.57 43.61 33.32
C GLN A 5 16.04 42.22 32.85
N SER A 6 15.15 41.31 32.49
CA SER A 6 14.46 41.19 31.18
C SER A 6 15.44 41.07 30.00
N ALA A 7 15.61 39.84 29.51
CA ALA A 7 16.03 39.59 28.14
C ALA A 7 15.27 38.36 27.61
N SER A 8 14.07 38.64 27.12
CA SER A 8 13.38 37.91 26.06
C SER A 8 14.27 37.80 24.82
N LEU A 9 14.41 36.60 24.26
CA LEU A 9 14.86 36.40 22.87
C LEU A 9 13.75 35.69 22.10
N PRO A 10 13.24 36.27 21.00
CA PRO A 10 12.20 35.66 20.18
C PRO A 10 12.76 34.67 19.16
N LEU A 11 12.08 33.52 19.04
CA LEU A 11 12.19 32.61 17.90
C LEU A 11 11.83 33.35 16.60
N SER A 12 12.76 33.40 15.66
CA SER A 12 12.47 33.76 14.27
C SER A 12 11.95 32.53 13.52
N ARG A 13 10.67 32.62 13.15
CA ARG A 13 9.92 31.64 12.36
C ARG A 13 9.90 32.15 10.92
N ALA A 14 10.58 31.45 10.00
CA ALA A 14 10.52 31.75 8.57
C ALA A 14 9.32 31.04 7.91
N PRO A 15 8.60 31.68 6.97
CA PRO A 15 7.45 31.08 6.28
C PRO A 15 7.79 30.49 4.90
N SER A 16 7.02 29.45 4.58
CA SER A 16 6.44 29.09 3.28
C SER A 16 7.29 29.06 2.01
N CYS A 17 7.39 27.85 1.44
CA CYS A 17 7.27 27.68 -0.01
C CYS A 17 6.42 26.43 -0.28
N ALA A 18 5.19 26.65 -0.73
CA ALA A 18 4.24 25.62 -1.13
C ALA A 18 4.48 25.30 -2.62
N LEU A 19 4.66 24.01 -2.95
CA LEU A 19 4.57 23.52 -4.32
C LEU A 19 3.40 22.53 -4.39
N ALA A 20 2.30 22.98 -5.00
CA ALA A 20 1.17 22.16 -5.35
C ALA A 20 1.46 21.41 -6.66
N ALA A 21 1.29 20.08 -6.67
CA ALA A 21 1.36 19.28 -7.89
C ALA A 21 0.13 18.35 -7.99
N GLY A 22 -0.77 18.78 -8.87
CA GLY A 22 -1.81 18.07 -9.63
C GLY A 22 -2.12 16.61 -9.33
N SER A 23 -3.34 16.40 -8.85
CA SER A 23 -4.12 15.17 -8.98
C SER A 23 -4.48 14.91 -10.46
N ARG A 24 -4.10 13.73 -10.99
CA ARG A 24 -4.64 13.21 -12.24
C ARG A 24 -5.43 11.94 -11.97
N GLN A 25 -6.73 12.09 -12.16
CA GLN A 25 -7.76 11.06 -12.09
C GLN A 25 -7.77 10.30 -13.42
N ALA A 26 -7.71 8.96 -13.39
CA ALA A 26 -7.91 8.13 -14.57
C ALA A 26 -8.91 7.02 -14.24
N ALA A 27 -10.08 7.10 -14.86
CA ALA A 27 -11.16 6.13 -14.78
C ALA A 27 -10.92 4.95 -15.76
N PRO A 28 -11.47 3.75 -15.48
CA PRO A 28 -11.38 2.60 -16.37
C PRO A 28 -12.52 2.58 -17.39
N ARG A 29 -12.26 2.13 -18.62
CA ARG A 29 -13.31 1.78 -19.59
C ARG A 29 -13.15 0.33 -20.04
N SER A 30 -14.10 -0.48 -19.61
CA SER A 30 -14.45 -1.77 -20.19
C SER A 30 -15.03 -1.57 -21.59
N ALA A 31 -14.69 -2.48 -22.51
CA ALA A 31 -15.54 -2.84 -23.65
C ALA A 31 -15.02 -4.14 -24.26
N VAL A 32 -15.63 -5.24 -23.84
CA VAL A 32 -15.64 -6.51 -24.58
C VAL A 32 -16.43 -6.25 -25.86
N THR A 33 -15.84 -6.51 -27.03
CA THR A 33 -16.58 -6.54 -28.30
C THR A 33 -16.34 -7.86 -28.99
N VAL A 34 -17.42 -8.60 -29.14
CA VAL A 34 -17.55 -9.88 -29.83
C VAL A 34 -18.09 -9.56 -31.22
N VAL A 35 -17.38 -9.90 -32.29
CA VAL A 35 -17.88 -9.88 -33.67
C VAL A 35 -17.22 -11.07 -34.38
N SER A 36 -17.89 -12.23 -34.43
CA SER A 36 -18.86 -12.68 -35.44
C SER A 36 -18.24 -12.97 -36.82
N VAL A 37 -18.22 -14.27 -37.12
CA VAL A 37 -17.80 -14.93 -38.37
C VAL A 37 -18.92 -14.85 -39.39
N LEU A 38 -18.65 -14.39 -40.62
CA LEU A 38 -19.45 -14.75 -41.81
C LEU A 38 -18.54 -14.81 -43.05
N ALA A 39 -18.75 -15.85 -43.84
CA ALA A 39 -17.94 -16.29 -44.96
C ALA A 39 -18.47 -15.85 -46.34
N SER A 40 -17.61 -16.02 -47.36
CA SER A 40 -17.88 -16.20 -48.81
C SER A 40 -17.86 -14.96 -49.72
N PRO A 41 -17.70 -15.13 -51.06
CA PRO A 41 -16.75 -15.99 -51.79
C PRO A 41 -15.99 -15.20 -52.90
N ALA A 42 -15.02 -15.87 -53.53
CA ALA A 42 -14.12 -15.37 -54.58
C ALA A 42 -14.82 -14.86 -55.85
N SER A 43 -14.20 -13.90 -56.54
CA SER A 43 -14.28 -13.73 -58.01
C SER A 43 -13.10 -12.91 -58.55
N THR A 44 -12.26 -13.60 -59.32
CA THR A 44 -11.45 -13.18 -60.48
C THR A 44 -11.57 -11.72 -60.95
N THR A 45 -10.44 -11.01 -61.02
CA THR A 45 -10.03 -10.35 -62.28
C THR A 45 -8.59 -9.84 -62.25
N SER A 46 -7.98 -9.98 -63.42
CA SER A 46 -6.63 -9.64 -63.87
C SER A 46 -6.12 -8.24 -63.56
N GLY A 47 -4.80 -8.15 -63.39
CA GLY A 47 -4.04 -6.92 -63.68
C GLY A 47 -3.05 -6.55 -62.58
N GLY A 48 -1.78 -6.92 -62.77
CA GLY A 48 -0.69 -6.27 -62.04
C GLY A 48 -0.69 -4.76 -62.30
N PRO A 49 -0.15 -3.97 -61.37
CA PRO A 49 1.30 -3.85 -61.33
C PRO A 49 1.88 -4.36 -60.01
N GLN A 50 3.11 -4.88 -60.07
CA GLN A 50 3.92 -5.18 -58.90
C GLN A 50 4.02 -3.94 -58.01
N ALA A 51 3.19 -3.88 -56.96
CA ALA A 51 3.55 -3.16 -55.76
C ALA A 51 4.65 -4.01 -55.10
N VAL A 52 5.89 -3.63 -55.36
CA VAL A 52 7.05 -4.07 -54.60
C VAL A 52 6.67 -3.91 -53.13
N LEU A 53 6.41 -5.03 -52.43
CA LEU A 53 6.39 -5.02 -50.97
C LEU A 53 7.80 -4.58 -50.57
N ARG A 54 7.95 -3.28 -50.31
CA ARG A 54 9.05 -2.82 -49.49
C ARG A 54 8.85 -3.53 -48.15
N PRO A 55 9.78 -4.39 -47.69
CA PRO A 55 9.72 -4.79 -46.31
C PRO A 55 9.77 -3.49 -45.52
N ARG A 56 8.77 -3.25 -44.67
CA ARG A 56 8.94 -2.29 -43.59
C ARG A 56 9.97 -2.90 -42.65
N THR A 57 11.24 -2.83 -43.05
CA THR A 57 12.35 -2.80 -42.11
C THR A 57 12.22 -1.45 -41.43
N GLU A 58 11.29 -1.36 -40.47
CA GLU A 58 11.50 -0.44 -39.37
C GLU A 58 12.86 -0.83 -38.80
N PRO A 59 13.84 0.09 -38.77
CA PRO A 59 15.10 -0.23 -38.12
C PRO A 59 14.76 -0.44 -36.65
N CYS A 60 14.71 -1.71 -36.22
CA CYS A 60 14.71 -2.03 -34.81
C CYS A 60 15.91 -1.29 -34.21
N PRO A 61 15.71 -0.37 -33.25
CA PRO A 61 16.85 0.28 -32.61
C PRO A 61 17.73 -0.84 -32.07
N LEU A 62 19.00 -0.85 -32.50
CA LEU A 62 19.92 -1.90 -32.08
C LEU A 62 19.96 -1.88 -30.55
N PRO A 63 19.75 -3.04 -29.89
CA PRO A 63 19.61 -3.09 -28.45
C PRO A 63 20.85 -2.49 -27.81
N THR A 64 20.65 -1.61 -26.86
CA THR A 64 21.76 -1.00 -26.13
C THR A 64 22.48 -2.08 -25.32
N VAL A 65 23.77 -1.91 -25.01
CA VAL A 65 24.54 -2.88 -24.19
C VAL A 65 23.80 -3.37 -22.93
N PRO A 66 23.13 -2.51 -22.12
CA PRO A 66 22.37 -3.01 -20.96
C PRO A 66 21.16 -3.86 -21.35
N GLU A 67 20.52 -3.59 -22.49
CA GLU A 67 19.37 -4.34 -22.99
C GLU A 67 19.79 -5.72 -23.50
N VAL A 68 20.93 -5.83 -24.18
CA VAL A 68 21.50 -7.12 -24.59
C VAL A 68 21.85 -7.98 -23.38
N LEU A 69 22.43 -7.38 -22.33
CA LEU A 69 22.73 -8.09 -21.08
C LEU A 69 21.45 -8.54 -20.37
N GLN A 70 20.43 -7.67 -20.29
CA GLN A 70 19.12 -8.05 -19.74
C GLN A 70 18.44 -9.18 -20.52
N LEU A 71 18.52 -9.17 -21.85
CA LEU A 71 18.00 -10.25 -22.69
C LEU A 71 18.80 -11.54 -22.49
N SER A 72 20.11 -11.44 -22.28
CA SER A 72 20.97 -12.58 -21.98
C SER A 72 20.65 -13.17 -20.60
N ASP A 73 20.41 -12.33 -19.59
CA ASP A 73 19.96 -12.73 -18.25
C ASP A 73 18.58 -13.38 -18.32
N ALA A 74 17.62 -12.82 -19.05
CA ALA A 74 16.30 -13.43 -19.26
C ALA A 74 16.41 -14.80 -19.96
N LEU A 75 17.28 -14.93 -20.96
CA LEU A 75 17.53 -16.23 -21.59
C LEU A 75 18.12 -17.22 -20.58
N ARG A 76 19.10 -16.80 -19.78
CA ARG A 76 19.77 -17.62 -18.77
C ARG A 76 18.84 -18.06 -17.65
N ASP A 77 18.03 -17.15 -17.15
CA ASP A 77 17.29 -17.31 -15.90
C ASP A 77 15.85 -17.70 -16.09
N ASP A 78 15.22 -17.40 -17.25
CA ASP A 78 13.82 -17.72 -17.55
C ASP A 78 13.69 -18.86 -18.56
N ILE A 79 14.36 -18.78 -19.71
CA ILE A 79 14.13 -19.66 -20.86
C ILE A 79 14.93 -20.98 -20.76
N LEU A 80 16.23 -20.91 -20.47
CA LEU A 80 17.07 -22.12 -20.40
C LEU A 80 16.62 -23.12 -19.33
N PRO A 81 16.21 -22.70 -18.11
CA PRO A 81 15.71 -23.63 -17.12
C PRO A 81 14.35 -24.23 -17.49
N GLU A 82 13.55 -23.57 -18.35
CA GLU A 82 12.30 -24.15 -18.87
C GLU A 82 12.57 -25.27 -19.89
N LEU A 83 13.68 -25.21 -20.60
CA LEU A 83 14.13 -26.27 -21.51
C LEU A 83 14.93 -27.37 -20.80
N GLY A 84 15.09 -27.28 -19.48
CA GLY A 84 15.86 -28.24 -18.69
C GLY A 84 17.37 -28.06 -18.82
N VAL A 85 17.82 -26.83 -19.11
CA VAL A 85 19.22 -26.52 -19.35
C VAL A 85 19.70 -25.48 -18.33
N ARG A 86 20.72 -25.81 -17.53
CA ARG A 86 21.44 -24.85 -16.68
C ARG A 86 22.82 -24.56 -17.26
N LEU A 87 23.13 -23.27 -17.41
CA LEU A 87 24.45 -22.79 -17.80
C LEU A 87 25.28 -22.46 -16.56
N GLU A 88 26.33 -23.24 -16.33
CA GLU A 88 27.40 -22.88 -15.40
C GLU A 88 28.54 -22.26 -16.20
N ASP A 89 28.67 -20.94 -16.06
CA ASP A 89 29.76 -20.18 -16.63
C ASP A 89 30.86 -20.04 -15.57
N HIS A 90 32.07 -20.47 -15.92
CA HIS A 90 33.24 -20.42 -15.05
C HIS A 90 34.31 -19.59 -15.74
N GLU A 91 34.87 -18.60 -15.02
CA GLU A 91 35.91 -17.74 -15.55
C GLU A 91 37.14 -18.58 -15.98
N GLY A 92 37.36 -18.70 -17.28
CA GLY A 92 38.51 -19.40 -17.88
C GLY A 92 38.29 -20.87 -18.25
N LEU A 93 37.08 -21.42 -18.16
CA LEU A 93 36.75 -22.80 -18.59
C LEU A 93 35.54 -22.82 -19.55
N PRO A 94 35.41 -23.84 -20.42
CA PRO A 94 34.24 -23.95 -21.30
C PRO A 94 32.94 -24.08 -20.48
N THR A 95 31.90 -23.37 -20.91
CA THR A 95 30.58 -23.37 -20.26
C THR A 95 30.03 -24.80 -20.15
N VAL A 96 29.74 -25.23 -18.92
CA VAL A 96 29.20 -26.57 -18.66
C VAL A 96 27.68 -26.49 -18.70
N VAL A 97 27.10 -27.20 -19.67
CA VAL A 97 25.65 -27.30 -19.86
C VAL A 97 25.15 -28.50 -19.06
N LYS A 98 24.49 -28.25 -17.93
CA LYS A 98 23.84 -29.32 -17.15
C LYS A 98 22.40 -29.50 -17.63
N LEU A 99 22.10 -30.68 -18.12
CA LEU A 99 20.73 -31.11 -18.41
C LEU A 99 20.07 -31.50 -17.08
N VAL A 100 19.00 -30.81 -16.74
CA VAL A 100 18.21 -31.01 -15.52
C VAL A 100 16.75 -31.15 -15.95
N ASP A 101 15.98 -32.04 -15.32
CA ASP A 101 14.60 -32.27 -15.70
C ASP A 101 13.75 -31.00 -15.54
N ARG A 102 13.11 -30.56 -16.63
CA ARG A 102 12.20 -29.41 -16.72
C ARG A 102 11.18 -29.36 -15.58
N ASP A 103 10.60 -30.51 -15.25
CA ASP A 103 9.54 -30.62 -14.24
C ASP A 103 10.03 -30.27 -12.83
N THR A 104 11.30 -30.52 -12.51
CA THR A 104 11.88 -30.16 -11.21
C THR A 104 12.07 -28.65 -11.09
N LEU A 105 12.54 -28.01 -12.16
CA LEU A 105 12.78 -26.57 -12.22
C LEU A 105 11.47 -25.76 -12.23
N LEU A 106 10.42 -26.26 -12.89
CA LEU A 106 9.09 -25.64 -12.84
C LEU A 106 8.51 -25.67 -11.42
N ARG A 107 8.60 -26.81 -10.73
CA ARG A 107 8.09 -26.95 -9.35
C ARG A 107 8.80 -26.01 -8.38
N GLU A 108 10.13 -25.92 -8.45
CA GLU A 108 10.90 -24.98 -7.63
C GLU A 108 10.51 -23.51 -7.88
N ARG A 109 10.27 -23.13 -9.15
CA ARG A 109 9.83 -21.76 -9.49
C ARG A 109 8.42 -21.49 -8.99
N GLU A 110 7.49 -22.42 -9.15
CA GLU A 110 6.13 -22.26 -8.66
C GLU A 110 6.10 -22.14 -7.14
N GLU A 111 6.88 -22.94 -6.42
CA GLU A 111 6.98 -22.85 -4.96
C GLU A 111 7.57 -21.51 -4.52
N LYS A 112 8.64 -21.03 -5.18
CA LYS A 112 9.20 -19.70 -4.92
C LYS A 112 8.18 -18.58 -5.19
N LYS A 113 7.48 -18.62 -6.32
CA LYS A 113 6.43 -17.64 -6.66
C LYS A 113 5.29 -17.66 -5.64
N ARG A 114 4.81 -18.84 -5.25
CA ARG A 114 3.76 -18.99 -4.22
C ARG A 114 4.22 -18.45 -2.87
N ALA A 115 5.46 -18.73 -2.46
CA ALA A 115 6.02 -18.22 -1.21
C ALA A 115 6.19 -16.69 -1.22
N GLU A 116 6.62 -16.12 -2.34
CA GLU A 116 6.73 -14.66 -2.52
C GLU A 116 5.36 -13.99 -2.53
N GLU A 117 4.38 -14.55 -3.23
CA GLU A 117 3.00 -14.08 -3.23
C GLU A 117 2.38 -14.16 -1.84
N GLU A 118 2.53 -15.27 -1.12
CA GLU A 118 2.05 -15.40 0.26
C GLU A 118 2.71 -14.36 1.18
N LYS A 119 4.02 -14.13 1.03
CA LYS A 119 4.74 -13.11 1.80
C LYS A 119 4.27 -11.70 1.44
N ARG A 120 3.97 -11.42 0.17
CA ARG A 120 3.40 -10.13 -0.27
C ARG A 120 2.00 -9.93 0.32
N ARG A 121 1.13 -10.94 0.25
CA ARG A 121 -0.22 -10.90 0.82
C ARG A 121 -0.19 -10.67 2.33
N LYS A 122 0.68 -11.40 3.06
CA LYS A 122 0.87 -11.20 4.51
C LYS A 122 1.37 -9.81 4.86
N LYS A 123 2.31 -9.25 4.08
CA LYS A 123 2.81 -7.89 4.28
C LYS A 123 1.71 -6.85 4.03
N GLU A 124 0.92 -7.01 2.97
CA GLU A 124 -0.17 -6.11 2.62
C GLU A 124 -1.28 -6.15 3.68
N GLU A 125 -1.67 -7.34 4.13
CA GLU A 125 -2.64 -7.50 5.22
C GLU A 125 -2.12 -6.89 6.53
N ALA A 126 -0.85 -7.10 6.87
CA ALA A 126 -0.24 -6.49 8.05
C ALA A 126 -0.17 -4.96 7.94
N ALA A 127 0.14 -4.41 6.75
CA ALA A 127 0.16 -2.97 6.51
C ALA A 127 -1.25 -2.37 6.63
N ARG A 128 -2.25 -3.02 6.02
CA ARG A 128 -3.66 -2.61 6.12
C ARG A 128 -4.15 -2.64 7.56
N LYS A 129 -3.85 -3.71 8.31
CA LYS A 129 -4.22 -3.83 9.73
C LYS A 129 -3.54 -2.77 10.59
N ARG A 130 -2.29 -2.40 10.31
CA ARG A 130 -1.59 -1.30 11.01
C ARG A 130 -2.26 0.05 10.73
N GLN A 131 -2.58 0.33 9.46
CA GLN A 131 -3.28 1.56 9.07
C GLN A 131 -4.67 1.65 9.72
N GLU A 132 -5.43 0.56 9.74
CA GLU A 132 -6.73 0.50 10.42
C GLU A 132 -6.58 0.71 11.94
N GLN A 133 -5.55 0.14 12.57
CA GLN A 133 -5.26 0.35 13.99
C GLN A 133 -4.82 1.78 14.31
N GLU A 134 -4.00 2.38 13.46
CA GLU A 134 -3.57 3.78 13.59
C GLU A 134 -4.74 4.72 13.41
N ALA A 135 -5.55 4.54 12.36
CA ALA A 135 -6.78 5.30 12.15
C ALA A 135 -7.76 5.14 13.32
N ALA A 136 -7.93 3.93 13.86
CA ALA A 136 -8.77 3.70 15.04
C ALA A 136 -8.19 4.35 16.31
N LYS A 137 -6.86 4.34 16.49
CA LYS A 137 -6.20 5.05 17.61
C LYS A 137 -6.35 6.55 17.49
N LEU A 138 -6.18 7.11 16.29
CA LEU A 138 -6.37 8.52 16.00
C LEU A 138 -7.84 8.94 16.19
N ALA A 139 -8.79 8.12 15.72
CA ALA A 139 -10.21 8.34 15.97
C ALA A 139 -10.52 8.34 17.48
N LYS A 140 -9.94 7.39 18.24
CA LYS A 140 -10.07 7.38 19.70
C LYS A 140 -9.47 8.63 20.34
N MET A 141 -8.26 9.04 19.96
CA MET A 141 -7.63 10.25 20.51
C MET A 141 -8.38 11.54 20.19
N LYS A 142 -9.13 11.57 19.07
CA LYS A 142 -9.99 12.71 18.69
C LYS A 142 -11.27 12.82 19.52
N ILE A 143 -11.79 11.71 20.06
CA ILE A 143 -13.04 11.71 20.81
C ILE A 143 -12.80 12.29 22.21
N PRO A 144 -13.58 13.31 22.63
CA PRO A 144 -13.45 13.86 23.96
C PRO A 144 -13.86 12.82 25.02
N PRO A 145 -13.19 12.80 26.19
CA PRO A 145 -13.41 11.76 27.21
C PRO A 145 -14.86 11.71 27.71
N SER A 146 -15.58 12.84 27.72
CA SER A 146 -17.00 12.92 28.09
C SER A 146 -17.93 12.21 27.09
N GLU A 147 -17.59 12.15 25.80
CA GLU A 147 -18.41 11.51 24.77
C GLU A 147 -18.13 10.01 24.62
N MET A 148 -16.94 9.55 25.06
CA MET A 148 -16.52 8.15 24.92
C MET A 148 -17.52 7.18 25.57
N PHE A 149 -17.99 7.50 26.77
CA PHE A 149 -18.97 6.66 27.48
C PHE A 149 -20.41 6.95 27.07
N LEU A 150 -20.72 8.16 26.58
CA LEU A 150 -22.04 8.50 26.05
C LEU A 150 -22.36 7.72 24.77
N ALA A 151 -21.35 7.47 23.93
CA ALA A 151 -21.48 6.61 22.76
C ALA A 151 -21.80 5.14 23.13
N GLU A 152 -21.45 4.69 24.34
CA GLU A 152 -21.75 3.36 24.86
C GLU A 152 -23.08 3.32 25.65
N SER A 153 -24.08 4.05 25.18
CA SER A 153 -25.45 4.04 25.75
C SER A 153 -26.11 2.66 25.77
N ASP A 154 -25.61 1.71 24.97
CA ASP A 154 -26.04 0.29 24.97
C ASP A 154 -25.69 -0.42 26.28
N LYS A 155 -24.73 0.09 27.07
CA LYS A 155 -24.22 -0.54 28.29
C LYS A 155 -24.55 0.23 29.56
N TYR A 156 -24.91 1.50 29.44
CA TYR A 156 -25.06 2.39 30.58
C TYR A 156 -26.32 3.24 30.44
N SER A 157 -27.15 3.23 31.49
CA SER A 157 -28.44 3.93 31.47
C SER A 157 -28.37 5.36 32.00
N LYS A 158 -27.44 5.64 32.93
CA LYS A 158 -27.29 6.97 33.53
C LYS A 158 -25.83 7.39 33.60
N PHE A 159 -25.59 8.67 33.31
CA PHE A 159 -24.28 9.30 33.32
C PHE A 159 -24.29 10.50 34.27
N ASP A 160 -23.14 10.76 34.89
CA ASP A 160 -22.91 11.92 35.75
C ASP A 160 -22.54 13.17 34.92
N GLU A 161 -22.45 14.35 35.54
CA GLU A 161 -22.09 15.63 34.88
C GLU A 161 -20.74 15.57 34.15
N ASN A 162 -19.84 14.70 34.62
CA ASN A 162 -18.52 14.47 34.03
C ASN A 162 -18.53 13.46 32.87
N GLY A 163 -19.70 12.90 32.51
CA GLY A 163 -19.85 11.89 31.46
C GLY A 163 -19.49 10.46 31.91
N LEU A 164 -19.32 10.22 33.22
CA LEU A 164 -19.03 8.88 33.74
C LEU A 164 -20.32 8.06 33.94
N PRO A 165 -20.35 6.79 33.50
CA PRO A 165 -21.46 5.90 33.81
C PRO A 165 -21.63 5.70 35.31
N THR A 166 -22.86 5.87 35.80
CA THR A 166 -23.23 5.59 37.19
C THR A 166 -24.09 4.34 37.31
N HIS A 167 -24.92 4.07 36.30
CA HIS A 167 -25.85 2.93 36.30
C HIS A 167 -25.64 2.06 35.06
N ASP A 168 -25.75 0.75 35.25
CA ASP A 168 -25.77 -0.24 34.16
C ASP A 168 -27.12 -0.17 33.39
N THR A 169 -27.23 -0.93 32.30
CA THR A 169 -28.46 -1.14 31.51
C THR A 169 -29.69 -1.48 32.36
N GLU A 170 -29.51 -2.24 33.44
CA GLU A 170 -30.57 -2.64 34.37
C GLU A 170 -30.95 -1.54 35.39
N GLY A 171 -30.34 -0.35 35.31
CA GLY A 171 -30.56 0.72 36.28
C GLY A 171 -29.97 0.41 37.67
N LYS A 172 -29.05 -0.55 37.77
CA LYS A 172 -28.30 -0.83 39.00
C LYS A 172 -27.07 0.06 39.07
N GLU A 173 -26.79 0.61 40.25
CA GLU A 173 -25.57 1.35 40.51
C GLU A 173 -24.34 0.46 40.28
N LEU A 174 -23.37 0.97 39.51
CA LEU A 174 -22.14 0.24 39.23
C LEU A 174 -21.37 -0.03 40.53
N SER A 175 -20.79 -1.23 40.62
CA SER A 175 -19.97 -1.60 41.77
C SER A 175 -18.78 -0.64 41.91
N LYS A 176 -18.37 -0.34 43.15
CA LYS A 176 -17.22 0.53 43.46
C LYS A 176 -15.95 0.13 42.67
N GLY A 177 -15.78 -1.14 42.33
CA GLY A 177 -14.69 -1.63 41.48
C GLY A 177 -14.83 -1.25 40.00
N GLN A 178 -16.04 -1.34 39.44
CA GLN A 178 -16.33 -0.93 38.06
C GLN A 178 -16.24 0.58 37.89
N ALA A 179 -16.82 1.35 38.81
CA ALA A 179 -16.71 2.80 38.81
C ALA A 179 -15.23 3.28 38.84
N LYS A 180 -14.38 2.63 39.64
CA LYS A 180 -12.93 2.91 39.66
C LYS A 180 -12.23 2.55 38.35
N LYS A 181 -12.62 1.45 37.68
CA LYS A 181 -12.07 1.08 36.36
C LYS A 181 -12.45 2.13 35.30
N LEU A 182 -13.71 2.56 35.29
CA LEU A 182 -14.21 3.56 34.35
C LEU A 182 -13.53 4.92 34.57
N ARG A 183 -13.35 5.35 35.82
CA ARG A 183 -12.56 6.55 36.16
C ARG A 183 -11.12 6.48 35.62
N LYS A 184 -10.44 5.35 35.79
CA LYS A 184 -9.07 5.17 35.25
C LYS A 184 -9.04 5.23 33.71
N LEU A 185 -10.03 4.65 33.04
CA LEU A 185 -10.13 4.72 31.58
C LEU A 185 -10.40 6.16 31.11
N PHE A 186 -11.27 6.88 31.83
CA PHE A 186 -11.56 8.28 31.58
C PHE A 186 -10.31 9.16 31.72
N GLU A 187 -9.59 9.07 32.85
CA GLU A 187 -8.36 9.83 33.10
C GLU A 187 -7.25 9.50 32.09
N ALA A 188 -7.15 8.25 31.63
CA ALA A 188 -6.20 7.86 30.59
C ALA A 188 -6.56 8.48 29.23
N GLN A 189 -7.83 8.45 28.87
CA GLN A 189 -8.34 9.06 27.63
C GLN A 189 -8.21 10.58 27.66
N GLU A 190 -8.46 11.23 28.79
CA GLU A 190 -8.30 12.67 28.98
C GLU A 190 -6.85 13.10 28.71
N LYS A 191 -5.87 12.37 29.24
CA LYS A 191 -4.45 12.64 28.97
C LYS A 191 -4.10 12.51 27.49
N LEU A 192 -4.56 11.43 26.83
CA LEU A 192 -4.34 11.22 25.40
C LEU A 192 -5.00 12.31 24.54
N HIS A 193 -6.21 12.73 24.91
CA HIS A 193 -6.92 13.79 24.20
C HIS A 193 -6.26 15.16 24.41
N LEU A 194 -5.77 15.45 25.62
CA LEU A 194 -4.98 16.66 25.91
C LEU A 194 -3.68 16.69 25.09
N GLU A 195 -2.95 15.58 24.99
CA GLU A 195 -1.76 15.48 24.13
C GLU A 195 -2.11 15.70 22.66
N TYR A 196 -3.22 15.14 22.18
CA TYR A 196 -3.72 15.37 20.83
C TYR A 196 -4.07 16.85 20.57
N LEU A 197 -4.76 17.51 21.51
CA LEU A 197 -5.07 18.93 21.42
C LEU A 197 -3.82 19.80 21.42
N GLN A 198 -2.81 19.46 22.23
CA GLN A 198 -1.52 20.15 22.22
C GLN A 198 -0.79 19.97 20.88
N LEU A 199 -0.77 18.76 20.32
CA LEU A 199 -0.16 18.49 19.01
C LEU A 199 -0.88 19.27 17.89
N ALA A 200 -2.22 19.27 17.92
CA ALA A 200 -3.05 20.00 16.97
C ALA A 200 -2.86 21.53 17.06
N GLN A 201 -2.75 22.08 18.27
CA GLN A 201 -2.47 23.51 18.47
C GLN A 201 -1.06 23.91 18.00
N ASN A 202 -0.09 23.01 18.14
CA ASN A 202 1.30 23.24 17.72
C ASN A 202 1.54 23.04 16.22
N GLY A 203 0.49 22.80 15.43
CA GLY A 203 0.58 22.64 13.97
C GLY A 203 1.16 21.31 13.51
N GLY A 204 1.26 20.32 14.41
CA GLY A 204 1.58 18.95 14.05
C GLY A 204 0.33 18.29 13.49
N ALA A 205 0.24 18.14 12.17
CA ALA A 205 -0.74 17.25 11.59
C ALA A 205 -0.47 15.83 12.11
N PRO A 206 -1.49 15.12 12.64
CA PRO A 206 -1.34 13.76 13.15
C PRO A 206 -1.05 12.75 12.03
#